data_AF-A0A164ELR0-F1
#
_entry.id   AF-A0A164ELR0-F1
#
_cell.length_a   1.000
_cell.length_b   1.000
_cell.length_c   1.000
_cell.angle_alpha   90.00
_cell.angle_beta   90.00
_cell.angle_gamma   90.00
#
_symmetry.space_group_name_H-M   'P 1'
#
loop_
_entity.id
_entity.type
_entity.pdbx_description
1 polymer ?
#
loop_
_entity_poly.entity_id
_entity_poly.type
_entity_poly.pdbx_seq_one_letter_code
_entity_poly.pdbx_strand_id
1 'polypeptide(L)'
;MNTKKRIIGLDFARALAMFGMLLVNFMVITGAEGNGSPFLITFMSLFEGRASALFVILAGIGISLMTRSSVASNEKIKISNRRKIIWKRALFLFILGLLLYVMEWTGDILHYYGVYLFVAALLITVRKKALLLLSYSWHNLFSLLSILSKVGEALLHL
;
A
#
# COMPACT_ATOMS: atom_id res chain seq x y z
N MET A 1 11.92 21.27 25.00
CA MET A 1 11.99 20.88 23.57
C MET A 1 11.53 19.43 23.44
N ASN A 2 10.37 19.18 22.84
CA ASN A 2 9.85 17.82 22.68
C ASN A 2 10.53 17.19 21.44
N THR A 3 11.71 16.60 21.61
CA THR A 3 12.43 15.93 20.53
C THR A 3 11.64 14.68 20.15
N LYS A 4 10.81 14.79 19.10
CA LYS A 4 10.25 13.62 18.44
C LYS A 4 11.42 12.73 18.03
N LYS A 5 11.64 11.64 18.76
CA LYS A 5 12.68 10.66 18.47
C LYS A 5 12.42 10.09 17.08
N ARG A 6 13.27 10.44 16.11
CA ARG A 6 13.24 9.87 14.76
C ARG A 6 13.66 8.40 14.86
N ILE A 7 12.98 7.55 14.10
CA ILE A 7 13.27 6.11 14.06
C ILE A 7 14.08 5.85 12.79
N ILE A 8 15.40 5.82 12.90
CA ILE A 8 16.31 5.73 11.75
C ILE A 8 16.01 4.49 10.89
N GLY A 9 15.79 3.34 11.52
CA GLY A 9 15.43 2.11 10.80
C GLY A 9 14.14 2.21 10.00
N LEU A 10 13.16 3.01 10.45
CA LEU A 10 11.92 3.25 9.71
C LEU A 10 12.15 4.14 8.49
N ASP A 11 13.01 5.15 8.62
CA ASP A 11 13.39 6.02 7.51
C ASP A 11 14.20 5.23 6.46
N PHE A 12 15.11 4.36 6.88
CA PHE A 12 15.85 3.44 5.98
C PHE A 12 14.91 2.46 5.25
N ALA A 13 14.00 1.80 5.97
CA ALA A 13 13.05 0.87 5.38
C ALA A 13 12.15 1.56 4.33
N ARG A 14 11.75 2.82 4.57
CA ARG A 14 10.97 3.60 3.59
C ARG A 14 11.78 3.91 2.34
N ALA A 15 13.03 4.31 2.50
CA ALA A 15 13.91 4.56 1.36
C ALA A 15 14.09 3.28 0.53
N LEU A 16 14.32 2.14 1.18
CA LEU A 16 14.43 0.84 0.52
C LEU A 16 13.14 0.45 -0.21
N ALA A 17 11.98 0.66 0.41
CA ALA A 17 10.68 0.37 -0.21
C ALA A 17 10.42 1.25 -1.43
N MET A 18 10.69 2.56 -1.33
CA MET A 18 10.57 3.50 -2.47
C MET A 18 11.51 3.11 -3.61
N PHE A 19 12.74 2.73 -3.28
CA PHE A 19 13.71 2.27 -4.27
C PHE A 19 13.25 0.99 -4.96
N GLY A 20 12.78 -0.01 -4.22
CA GLY A 20 12.21 -1.23 -4.80
C GLY A 20 11.00 -0.95 -5.70
N MET A 21 10.11 -0.04 -5.28
CA MET A 21 8.97 0.37 -6.12
C MET A 21 9.40 1.08 -7.40
N LEU A 22 10.43 1.92 -7.34
CA LEU A 22 11.01 2.57 -8.51
C LEU A 22 11.56 1.53 -9.48
N LEU A 23 12.31 0.54 -8.98
CA LEU A 23 12.87 -0.53 -9.80
C LEU A 23 11.78 -1.34 -10.51
N VAL A 24 10.75 -1.78 -9.79
CA VAL A 24 9.64 -2.54 -10.37
C VAL A 24 8.94 -1.72 -11.47
N ASN A 25 8.60 -0.46 -11.20
CA ASN A 25 7.93 0.38 -12.21
C ASN A 25 8.84 0.71 -13.40
N PHE A 26 10.15 0.87 -13.18
CA PHE A 26 11.10 1.10 -14.26
C PHE A 26 11.12 -0.07 -15.24
N MET A 27 11.02 -1.31 -14.74
CA MET A 27 10.98 -2.50 -15.58
C MET A 27 9.72 -2.58 -16.44
N VAL A 28 8.56 -2.23 -15.86
CA VAL A 28 7.27 -2.11 -16.57
C VAL A 28 7.36 -1.05 -17.68
N ILE A 29 7.87 0.15 -17.37
CA ILE A 29 7.92 1.27 -18.32
C ILE A 29 8.88 0.98 -19.49
N THR A 30 9.99 0.31 -19.21
CA THR A 30 10.99 -0.01 -20.24
C THR A 30 10.64 -1.25 -21.06
N GLY A 31 9.59 -2.00 -20.70
CA GLY A 31 9.24 -3.26 -21.35
C GLY A 31 10.30 -4.37 -21.18
N ALA A 32 11.21 -4.20 -20.22
CA ALA A 32 12.33 -5.12 -20.00
C ALA A 32 11.90 -6.46 -19.39
N GLU A 33 10.63 -6.59 -18.99
CA GLU A 33 10.04 -7.84 -18.47
C GLU A 33 10.03 -8.96 -19.52
N GLY A 34 9.85 -8.64 -20.80
CA GLY A 34 9.80 -9.62 -21.88
C GLY A 34 11.09 -9.77 -22.70
N ASN A 35 11.93 -8.74 -22.72
CA ASN A 35 13.10 -8.66 -23.62
C ASN A 35 14.45 -8.43 -22.88
N GLY A 36 14.43 -8.39 -21.54
CA GLY A 36 15.61 -8.17 -20.72
C GLY A 36 16.51 -9.42 -20.59
N SER A 37 17.71 -9.22 -20.03
CA SER A 37 18.59 -10.34 -19.68
C SER A 37 17.89 -11.25 -18.64
N PRO A 38 17.91 -12.59 -18.82
CA PRO A 38 17.27 -13.54 -17.89
C PRO A 38 17.73 -13.36 -16.43
N PHE A 39 19.00 -12.98 -16.23
CA PHE A 39 19.54 -12.69 -14.90
C PHE A 39 18.86 -11.48 -14.26
N LEU A 40 18.67 -10.40 -15.02
CA LEU A 40 18.01 -9.19 -14.52
C LEU A 40 16.54 -9.44 -14.23
N ILE A 41 15.83 -10.16 -15.09
CA ILE A 41 14.42 -10.54 -14.87
C ILE A 41 14.28 -11.34 -13.58
N THR A 42 15.13 -12.36 -13.39
CA THR A 42 15.12 -13.19 -12.17
C THR A 42 15.43 -12.35 -10.93
N PHE A 43 16.44 -11.48 -10.98
CA PHE A 43 16.78 -10.60 -9.87
C PHE A 43 15.62 -9.66 -9.50
N MET A 44 14.94 -9.11 -10.51
CA MET A 44 13.84 -8.18 -10.32
C MET A 44 12.56 -8.84 -9.82
N SER A 45 12.30 -10.11 -10.18
CA SER A 45 11.19 -10.90 -9.64
C SER A 45 11.23 -11.03 -8.10
N LEU A 46 12.41 -10.87 -7.49
CA LEU A 46 12.55 -10.86 -6.03
C LEU A 46 11.98 -9.60 -5.38
N PHE A 47 11.90 -8.49 -6.11
CA PHE A 47 11.33 -7.22 -5.65
C PHE A 47 9.85 -7.08 -6.00
N GLU A 48 9.42 -7.72 -7.08
CA GLU A 48 8.03 -7.75 -7.51
C GLU A 48 7.11 -8.26 -6.39
N GLY A 49 6.02 -7.54 -6.13
CA GLY A 49 5.10 -7.80 -5.02
C GLY A 49 5.67 -7.48 -3.62
N ARG A 50 6.93 -7.83 -3.33
CA ARG A 50 7.55 -7.63 -2.01
C ARG A 50 7.81 -6.16 -1.69
N ALA A 51 8.31 -5.40 -2.67
CA ALA A 51 8.50 -3.96 -2.53
C ALA A 51 7.16 -3.26 -2.27
N SER A 52 6.08 -3.69 -2.94
CA SER A 52 4.74 -3.13 -2.78
C SER A 52 4.18 -3.42 -1.38
N ALA A 53 4.29 -4.67 -0.92
CA ALA A 53 3.91 -5.07 0.43
C ALA A 53 4.66 -4.24 1.48
N LEU A 54 5.99 -4.12 1.35
CA LEU A 54 6.81 -3.34 2.28
C LEU A 54 6.40 -1.86 2.29
N PHE A 55 6.20 -1.26 1.11
CA PHE A 55 5.80 0.14 0.98
C PHE A 55 4.45 0.41 1.66
N VAL A 56 3.44 -0.44 1.41
CA VAL A 56 2.10 -0.30 2.00
C VAL A 56 2.14 -0.47 3.53
N ILE A 57 2.87 -1.47 4.04
CA ILE A 57 3.03 -1.69 5.47
C ILE A 57 3.69 -0.48 6.15
N LEU A 58 4.78 0.04 5.57
CA LEU A 58 5.50 1.20 6.11
C LEU A 58 4.68 2.49 6.03
N ALA A 59 3.84 2.66 5.00
CA ALA A 59 2.88 3.75 4.92
C ALA A 59 1.85 3.66 6.07
N GLY A 60 1.31 2.47 6.34
CA GLY A 60 0.40 2.22 7.47
C GLY A 60 1.04 2.52 8.81
N ILE A 61 2.27 2.04 9.05
CA ILE A 61 3.03 2.34 10.27
C ILE A 61 3.28 3.86 10.40
N GLY A 62 3.63 4.53 9.29
CA GLY A 62 3.82 5.98 9.26
C GLY A 62 2.57 6.76 9.65
N ILE A 63 1.40 6.38 9.11
CA ILE A 63 0.11 6.97 9.46
C ILE A 63 -0.22 6.72 10.93
N SER A 64 -0.02 5.49 11.42
CA SER A 64 -0.27 5.13 12.82
C SER A 64 0.58 5.99 13.76
N LEU A 65 1.88 6.12 13.50
CA LEU A 65 2.77 6.97 14.29
C LEU A 65 2.41 8.45 14.20
N MET A 66 2.00 8.94 13.02
CA MET A 66 1.58 10.34 12.82
C MET A 66 0.29 10.67 13.59
N THR A 67 -0.63 9.71 13.71
CA THR A 67 -1.95 9.89 14.32
C THR A 67 -2.00 9.47 15.79
N ARG A 68 -1.00 8.72 16.27
CA ARG A 68 -0.90 8.15 17.63
C ARG A 68 -1.21 9.18 18.72
N SER A 69 -0.60 10.36 18.67
CA SER A 69 -0.80 11.37 19.71
C SER A 69 -2.21 11.97 19.70
N SER A 70 -2.81 12.14 18.52
CA SER A 70 -4.17 12.66 18.36
C SER A 70 -5.23 11.65 18.79
N VAL A 71 -5.01 10.36 18.49
CA VAL A 71 -5.90 9.29 18.94
C VAL A 71 -5.78 9.07 20.46
N ALA A 72 -4.57 9.13 21.01
CA ALA A 72 -4.34 8.97 22.44
C ALA A 72 -4.94 10.10 23.29
N SER A 73 -4.92 11.35 22.80
CA SER A 73 -5.52 12.48 23.52
C SER A 73 -7.05 12.55 23.40
N ASN A 74 -7.67 11.67 22.61
CA ASN A 74 -9.11 11.62 22.31
C ASN A 74 -9.72 12.95 21.85
N GLU A 75 -8.87 13.88 21.36
CA GLU A 75 -9.30 15.19 20.89
C GLU A 75 -9.84 15.07 19.46
N LYS A 76 -11.17 15.10 19.32
CA LYS A 76 -11.87 14.98 18.04
C LYS A 76 -11.35 15.96 16.98
N ILE A 77 -10.98 17.18 17.37
CA ILE A 77 -10.46 18.22 16.45
C ILE A 77 -9.10 17.81 15.88
N LYS A 78 -8.16 17.36 16.72
CA LYS A 78 -6.83 16.92 16.27
C LYS A 78 -6.91 15.70 15.35
N ILE A 79 -7.80 14.75 15.68
CA ILE A 79 -8.06 13.57 14.86
C ILE A 79 -8.63 13.98 13.49
N SER A 80 -9.64 14.85 13.46
CA SER A 80 -10.25 15.34 12.21
C SER A 80 -9.23 16.06 11.32
N ASN A 81 -8.38 16.92 11.90
CA ASN A 81 -7.32 17.61 11.16
C ASN A 81 -6.31 16.63 10.55
N ARG A 82 -5.86 15.63 11.32
CA ARG A 82 -4.95 14.59 10.79
C ARG A 82 -5.61 13.77 9.69
N ARG A 83 -6.88 13.40 9.85
CA ARG A 83 -7.66 12.68 8.83
C ARG A 83 -7.79 13.51 7.56
N LYS A 84 -8.11 14.81 7.66
CA LYS A 84 -8.18 15.73 6.52
C LYS A 84 -6.87 15.81 5.74
N ILE A 85 -5.72 15.85 6.43
CA ILE A 85 -4.41 15.87 5.77
C ILE A 85 -4.19 14.60 4.95
N ILE A 86 -4.52 13.43 5.51
CA ILE A 86 -4.35 12.15 4.82
C ILE A 86 -5.33 12.05 3.65
N TRP A 87 -6.58 12.48 3.84
CA TRP A 87 -7.58 12.55 2.77
C TRP A 87 -7.13 13.41 1.59
N LYS A 88 -6.59 14.60 1.85
CA LYS A 88 -6.06 15.47 0.79
C LYS A 88 -4.92 14.81 0.04
N ARG A 89 -4.02 14.11 0.74
CA ARG A 89 -2.92 13.36 0.11
C ARG A 89 -3.44 12.19 -0.71
N ALA A 90 -4.38 11.42 -0.17
CA ALA A 90 -5.03 10.31 -0.86
C ALA A 90 -5.70 10.78 -2.16
N LEU A 91 -6.48 11.86 -2.08
CA LEU A 91 -7.16 12.45 -3.22
C LEU A 91 -6.18 13.00 -4.26
N PHE A 92 -5.12 13.69 -3.82
CA PHE A 92 -4.07 14.18 -4.71
C PHE A 92 -3.39 13.04 -5.49
N LEU A 93 -2.99 11.98 -4.79
CA LEU A 93 -2.37 10.81 -5.43
C LEU A 93 -3.34 10.07 -6.36
N PHE A 94 -4.60 9.96 -5.97
CA PHE A 94 -5.63 9.32 -6.78
C PHE A 94 -5.90 10.08 -8.08
N ILE A 95 -6.11 11.39 -8.00
CA ILE A 95 -6.32 12.24 -9.18
C ILE A 95 -5.09 12.23 -10.08
N LEU A 96 -3.89 12.33 -9.51
CA LEU A 96 -2.66 12.28 -10.30
C LEU A 96 -2.49 10.91 -10.98
N GLY A 97 -2.81 9.81 -10.29
CA GLY A 97 -2.82 8.47 -10.87
C GLY A 97 -3.83 8.32 -12.00
N LEU A 98 -5.06 8.81 -11.83
CA LEU A 98 -6.07 8.82 -12.91
C LEU A 98 -5.62 9.65 -14.11
N LEU A 99 -4.95 10.78 -13.89
CA LEU A 99 -4.42 11.60 -14.97
C LEU A 99 -3.33 10.83 -15.74
N LEU A 100 -2.42 10.14 -15.03
CA LEU A 100 -1.39 9.31 -15.65
C LEU A 100 -2.00 8.12 -16.41
N TYR A 101 -3.06 7.52 -15.87
CA TYR A 101 -3.79 6.44 -16.53
C TYR A 101 -4.41 6.89 -17.85
N VAL A 102 -5.04 8.07 -17.90
CA VAL A 102 -5.59 8.65 -19.14
C VAL A 102 -4.49 8.95 -20.17
N MET A 103 -3.26 9.22 -19.72
CA MET A 103 -2.09 9.43 -20.59
C MET A 103 -1.41 8.11 -21.00
N GLU A 104 -2.08 6.98 -20.81
CA GLU A 104 -1.58 5.63 -21.15
C GLU A 104 -0.23 5.28 -20.49
N TRP A 105 0.06 5.88 -19.33
CA TRP A 105 1.28 5.58 -18.59
C TRP A 105 1.17 4.22 -17.91
N THR A 106 1.93 3.22 -18.38
CA THR A 106 1.84 1.83 -17.89
C THR A 106 2.43 1.60 -16.50
N GLY A 107 3.37 2.45 -16.06
CA GLY A 107 4.00 2.38 -14.73
C GLY A 107 3.26 3.14 -13.64
N ASP A 108 1.94 3.27 -13.76
CA ASP A 108 1.11 4.03 -12.83
C ASP A 108 0.72 3.14 -11.63
N ILE A 109 1.31 3.46 -10.48
CA ILE A 109 0.97 2.82 -9.21
C ILE A 109 0.18 3.75 -8.28
N LEU A 110 0.01 4.99 -8.70
CA LEU A 110 -0.37 6.08 -7.82
C LEU A 110 -1.85 6.04 -7.45
N HIS A 111 -2.71 5.64 -8.40
CA HIS A 111 -4.14 5.53 -8.15
C HIS A 111 -4.44 4.46 -7.08
N TYR A 112 -3.80 3.29 -7.14
CA TYR A 112 -3.90 2.26 -6.10
C TYR A 112 -3.49 2.79 -4.73
N TYR A 113 -2.38 3.52 -4.64
CA TYR A 113 -1.94 4.12 -3.37
C TYR A 113 -2.88 5.20 -2.86
N GLY A 114 -3.49 5.97 -3.75
CA GLY A 114 -4.55 6.92 -3.41
C GLY A 114 -5.69 6.22 -2.67
N VAL A 115 -6.16 5.08 -3.20
CA VAL A 115 -7.20 4.25 -2.56
C VAL A 115 -6.72 3.70 -1.22
N TYR A 116 -5.49 3.17 -1.13
CA TYR A 116 -4.97 2.63 0.12
C TYR A 116 -4.85 3.70 1.22
N LEU A 117 -4.38 4.91 0.88
CA LEU A 117 -4.35 6.03 1.83
C LEU A 117 -5.75 6.47 2.23
N PHE A 118 -6.71 6.44 1.31
CA PHE A 118 -8.10 6.76 1.59
C PHE A 118 -8.70 5.79 2.61
N VAL A 119 -8.55 4.49 2.37
CA VAL A 119 -8.97 3.42 3.29
C VAL A 119 -8.26 3.56 4.64
N ALA A 120 -6.95 3.79 4.63
CA ALA A 120 -6.20 4.02 5.86
C ALA A 120 -6.76 5.20 6.64
N ALA A 121 -7.15 6.28 5.96
CA ALA A 121 -7.71 7.46 6.61
C ALA A 121 -9.06 7.22 7.30
N LEU A 122 -9.88 6.32 6.76
CA LEU A 122 -11.13 5.87 7.37
C LEU A 122 -10.86 5.00 8.62
N LEU A 123 -9.82 4.17 8.57
CA LEU A 123 -9.52 3.18 9.60
C LEU A 123 -8.78 3.74 10.83
N ILE A 124 -8.25 4.97 10.80
CA ILE A 124 -7.44 5.56 11.90
C ILE A 124 -8.16 5.54 13.26
N THR A 125 -9.48 5.76 13.27
CA THR A 125 -10.27 5.84 14.51
C THR A 125 -10.95 4.53 14.89
N VAL A 126 -10.78 3.48 14.07
CA VAL A 126 -11.42 2.19 14.30
C VAL A 126 -10.74 1.49 15.48
N ARG A 127 -11.56 0.85 16.33
CA ARG A 127 -11.07 0.12 17.51
C ARG A 127 -10.20 -1.05 17.07
N LYS A 128 -9.11 -1.31 17.81
CA LYS A 128 -8.18 -2.43 17.54
C LYS A 128 -8.89 -3.78 17.31
N LYS A 129 -9.92 -4.08 18.11
CA LYS A 129 -10.73 -5.30 17.96
C LYS A 129 -11.42 -5.39 16.60
N ALA A 130 -11.99 -4.29 16.11
CA ALA A 130 -12.64 -4.25 14.81
C ALA A 130 -11.62 -4.38 13.67
N LEU A 131 -10.42 -3.79 13.82
CA LEU A 131 -9.33 -3.99 12.85
C LEU A 131 -8.90 -5.45 12.77
N LEU A 132 -8.73 -6.12 13.92
CA LEU A 132 -8.40 -7.55 13.95
C LEU A 132 -9.49 -8.39 13.28
N LEU A 133 -10.77 -8.13 13.59
CA LEU A 133 -11.88 -8.82 12.95
C LEU A 133 -11.87 -8.61 11.43
N LEU A 134 -11.68 -7.37 10.96
CA LEU A 134 -11.58 -7.08 9.53
C LEU A 134 -10.42 -7.84 8.87
N SER A 135 -9.24 -7.88 9.51
CA SER A 135 -8.09 -8.63 9.01
C SER A 135 -8.35 -10.14 8.94
N TYR A 136 -8.95 -10.71 10.00
CA TYR A 136 -9.33 -12.12 10.02
C TYR A 136 -10.39 -12.44 8.98
N SER A 137 -11.44 -11.63 8.85
CA SER A 137 -12.48 -11.81 7.85
C SER A 137 -11.93 -11.73 6.43
N TRP A 138 -11.04 -10.77 6.17
CA TRP A 138 -10.40 -10.63 4.86
C TRP A 138 -9.55 -11.85 4.51
N HIS A 139 -8.75 -12.35 5.47
CA HIS A 139 -7.94 -13.55 5.27
C HIS A 139 -8.79 -14.79 4.93
N ASN A 140 -9.87 -15.01 5.70
CA ASN A 140 -10.78 -16.13 5.47
C ASN A 140 -11.51 -16.01 4.12
N LEU A 141 -11.98 -14.82 3.77
CA LEU A 141 -12.65 -14.56 2.50
C LEU A 141 -11.72 -14.85 1.31
N PHE A 142 -10.48 -14.37 1.37
CA PHE A 142 -9.48 -14.64 0.33
C PHE A 142 -9.19 -16.14 0.21
N SER A 143 -9.02 -16.83 1.34
CA SER A 143 -8.80 -18.28 1.35
C SER A 143 -9.98 -19.04 0.74
N LEU A 144 -11.21 -18.69 1.10
CA LEU A 144 -12.42 -19.31 0.56
C LEU A 144 -12.54 -19.10 -0.97
N LEU A 145 -12.34 -17.88 -1.44
CA LEU A 145 -12.37 -17.57 -2.88
C LEU A 145 -11.32 -18.35 -3.65
N SER A 146 -10.12 -18.50 -3.09
CA SER A 146 -9.03 -19.28 -3.72
C SER A 146 -9.32 -20.78 -3.81
N ILE A 147 -10.12 -21.31 -2.90
CA ILE A 147 -10.56 -22.72 -2.93
C ILE A 147 -11.68 -22.87 -3.96
N LEU A 148 -12.67 -21.97 -3.95
CA LEU A 148 -13.78 -21.99 -4.89
C LEU A 148 -13.31 -21.86 -6.34
N SER A 149 -12.31 -21.00 -6.62
CA SER A 149 -11.75 -20.87 -7.97
C SER A 149 -11.11 -22.17 -8.45
N LYS A 150 -10.36 -22.87 -7.59
CA LYS A 150 -9.73 -24.16 -7.91
C LYS A 150 -10.75 -25.26 -8.14
N VAL A 151 -11.83 -25.28 -7.35
CA VAL A 151 -12.93 -26.24 -7.53
C VAL A 151 -13.68 -25.96 -8.83
N GLY A 152 -13.92 -24.69 -9.16
CA GLY A 152 -14.55 -24.29 -10.42
C GLY A 152 -13.77 -24.76 -11.65
N GLU A 153 -12.44 -24.59 -11.66
CA GLU A 153 -11.60 -25.12 -12.74
C GLU A 153 -11.64 -26.65 -12.83
N ALA A 154 -11.60 -27.35 -11.69
CA ALA A 154 -11.66 -28.81 -11.67
C ALA A 154 -12.99 -29.36 -12.23
N LEU A 155 -14.10 -28.65 -12.04
CA LEU A 155 -15.42 -29.04 -12.56
C LEU A 155 -15.59 -28.76 -14.06
N LEU A 156 -14.88 -27.78 -14.63
CA LEU A 156 -14.91 -27.48 -16.07
C LEU A 156 -14.11 -28.48 -16.92
N HIS A 157 -13.27 -29.30 -16.28
CA HIS A 157 -12.47 -30.36 -16.91
C HIS A 157 -13.07 -31.77 -16.75
N LEU A 158 -14.30 -31.90 -16.23
CA LEU A 158 -15.10 -33.12 -16.13
C LEU A 158 -16.22 -33.13 -17.17
#